data_AF-A0A7S3K7H5-F1
#
_entry.id   AF-A0A7S3K7H5-F1
#
_cell.length_a   1.000
_cell.length_b   1.000
_cell.length_c   1.000
_cell.angle_alpha   90.00
_cell.angle_beta   90.00
_cell.angle_gamma   90.00
#
_symmetry.space_group_name_H-M   'P 1'
#
loop_
_entity.id
_entity.type
_entity.pdbx_description
1 polymer ?
#
loop_
_entity_poly.entity_id
_entity_poly.type
_entity_poly.pdbx_seq_one_letter_code
_entity_poly.pdbx_strand_id
1 'polypeptide(L)'
;RKYANPENLLENIRNEEGKIQLGDEEDVGEIGANFMHAIQEAYQIYEPIPNQDSSSDSENDGDTDMEESEEEPDEEEKKGPNTRLGFREAKINAKANEHKPRTLGRELFKDPMDQSRGFIQNLFFGKKIEITEQGSRRDDTIEDSDFFQLFLSLNSEGNLYDAWERSFYYKFMGDDKKEYNKRSYVLSLPGIFTFQLMRVTYDLEHNCLKKIHTKMDFEEEIFADRLLYQNR
;
A
#
# COMPACT_ATOMS: atom_id res chain seq x y z
N ARG A 1 29.77 14.62 22.55
CA ARG A 1 28.45 15.31 22.43
C ARG A 1 27.39 14.38 23.01
N LYS A 2 26.37 14.89 23.71
CA LYS A 2 25.31 14.04 24.30
C LYS A 2 24.23 13.61 23.30
N TYR A 3 24.04 14.38 22.23
CA TYR A 3 23.05 14.13 21.19
C TYR A 3 23.61 14.50 19.81
N ALA A 4 23.05 13.89 18.76
CA ALA A 4 23.30 14.24 17.36
C ALA A 4 22.28 15.30 16.89
N ASN A 5 22.68 16.16 15.95
CA ASN A 5 21.79 17.16 15.35
C ASN A 5 21.21 16.60 14.03
N PRO A 6 19.88 16.35 13.93
CA PRO A 6 19.25 15.84 12.72
C PRO A 6 18.80 16.94 11.74
N GLU A 7 19.14 18.20 11.94
CA GLU A 7 18.70 19.36 11.12
C GLU A 7 18.83 19.13 9.61
N ASN A 8 19.98 18.65 9.14
CA ASN A 8 20.17 18.33 7.71
C ASN A 8 19.20 17.26 7.18
N LEU A 9 18.81 16.30 8.02
CA LEU A 9 17.83 15.28 7.63
C LEU A 9 16.44 15.91 7.56
N LEU A 10 16.04 16.62 8.62
CA LEU A 10 14.71 17.23 8.72
C LEU A 10 14.45 18.24 7.60
N GLU A 11 15.48 18.98 7.18
CA GLU A 11 15.38 19.90 6.05
C GLU A 11 15.08 19.26 4.70
N ASN A 12 15.28 17.94 4.57
CA ASN A 12 15.07 17.19 3.35
C ASN A 12 13.80 16.32 3.39
N ILE A 13 13.15 16.20 4.55
CA ILE A 13 11.85 15.53 4.63
C ILE A 13 10.80 16.43 4.00
N ARG A 14 9.96 15.83 3.14
CA ARG A 14 8.89 16.50 2.42
C ARG A 14 7.55 15.81 2.71
N ASN A 15 6.49 16.60 2.78
CA ASN A 15 5.10 16.16 2.81
C ASN A 15 4.44 16.49 1.45
N GLU A 16 3.11 16.30 1.34
CA GLU A 16 2.41 16.57 0.09
C GLU A 16 2.44 18.05 -0.31
N GLU A 17 2.52 18.94 0.69
CA GLU A 17 2.54 20.40 0.54
C GLU A 17 3.95 20.95 0.25
N GLY A 18 4.99 20.13 0.39
CA GLY A 18 6.37 20.48 0.09
C GLY A 18 7.30 20.22 1.26
N LYS A 19 8.13 21.21 1.62
CA LYS A 19 9.13 21.08 2.69
C LYS A 19 8.44 21.34 4.03
N ILE A 20 8.60 20.42 4.98
CA ILE A 20 8.09 20.59 6.34
C ILE A 20 8.80 21.78 6.98
N GLN A 21 8.05 22.71 7.58
CA GLN A 21 8.62 23.85 8.27
C GLN A 21 9.08 23.42 9.67
N LEU A 22 10.35 23.69 9.99
CA LEU A 22 10.88 23.40 11.32
C LEU A 22 10.18 24.28 12.36
N GLY A 23 9.46 23.65 13.28
CA GLY A 23 8.72 24.31 14.34
C GLY A 23 7.22 23.97 14.35
N ASP A 24 6.70 23.46 13.24
CA ASP A 24 5.31 23.03 13.14
C ASP A 24 5.12 21.63 13.75
N GLU A 25 3.92 21.38 14.30
CA GLU A 25 3.52 20.07 14.79
C GLU A 25 2.91 19.26 13.64
N GLU A 26 3.43 18.05 13.43
CA GLU A 26 3.07 17.18 12.30
C GLU A 26 2.64 15.78 12.80
N ASP A 27 1.86 15.07 11.98
CA ASP A 27 1.47 13.69 12.27
C ASP A 27 2.63 12.72 12.02
N VAL A 28 3.02 11.99 13.07
CA VAL A 28 4.15 11.04 12.99
C VAL A 28 3.89 9.87 12.04
N GLY A 29 2.63 9.47 11.88
CA GLY A 29 2.24 8.41 10.95
C GLY A 29 2.39 8.87 9.51
N GLU A 30 1.98 10.10 9.22
CA GLU A 30 2.16 10.72 7.90
C GLU A 30 3.65 10.91 7.56
N ILE A 31 4.43 11.52 8.46
CA ILE A 31 5.88 11.68 8.26
C ILE A 31 6.55 10.32 8.07
N GLY A 32 6.18 9.33 8.89
CA GLY A 32 6.72 7.97 8.81
C GLY A 32 6.43 7.33 7.45
N ALA A 33 5.20 7.42 6.96
CA ALA A 33 4.82 6.89 5.66
C ALA A 33 5.59 7.55 4.51
N ASN A 34 5.67 8.89 4.50
CA ASN A 34 6.38 9.66 3.49
C ASN A 34 7.89 9.34 3.48
N PHE A 35 8.49 9.24 4.67
CA PHE A 35 9.89 8.89 4.83
C PHE A 35 10.19 7.48 4.29
N MET A 36 9.34 6.50 4.60
CA MET A 36 9.51 5.13 4.14
C MET A 36 9.35 5.00 2.63
N HIS A 37 8.43 5.78 2.04
CA HIS A 37 8.29 5.85 0.59
C HIS A 37 9.55 6.40 -0.08
N ALA A 38 10.10 7.51 0.44
CA ALA A 38 11.33 8.11 -0.09
C ALA A 38 12.53 7.16 0.02
N ILE A 39 12.64 6.40 1.11
CA ILE A 39 13.66 5.35 1.24
C ILE A 39 13.46 4.27 0.18
N GLN A 40 12.23 3.79 -0.01
CA GLN A 40 11.96 2.75 -0.99
C GLN A 40 12.31 3.21 -2.42
N GLU A 41 11.92 4.41 -2.81
CA GLU A 41 12.27 5.00 -4.11
C GLU A 41 13.78 5.09 -4.29
N ALA A 42 14.51 5.57 -3.27
CA ALA A 42 15.95 5.65 -3.31
C ALA A 42 16.58 4.26 -3.52
N TYR A 43 16.13 3.25 -2.78
CA TYR A 43 16.64 1.88 -2.92
C TYR A 43 16.39 1.27 -4.30
N GLN A 44 15.22 1.53 -4.91
CA GLN A 44 14.91 1.05 -6.26
C GLN A 44 15.85 1.63 -7.34
N ILE A 45 16.40 2.82 -7.11
CA ILE A 45 17.38 3.44 -8.01
C ILE A 45 18.76 2.77 -7.88
N TYR A 46 19.17 2.38 -6.66
CA TYR A 46 20.51 1.86 -6.39
C TYR A 46 20.65 0.34 -6.53
N GLU A 47 19.58 -0.42 -6.33
CA GLU A 47 19.53 -1.86 -6.58
C GLU A 47 18.47 -2.13 -7.66
N PRO A 48 18.81 -1.99 -8.96
CA PRO A 48 17.91 -2.47 -10.00
C PRO A 48 17.72 -3.97 -9.77
N ILE A 49 16.45 -4.38 -9.59
CA ILE A 49 16.05 -5.78 -9.50
C ILE A 49 16.73 -6.48 -10.69
N PRO A 50 17.56 -7.51 -10.49
CA PRO A 50 18.18 -8.21 -11.60
C PRO A 50 17.05 -8.68 -12.51
N ASN A 51 17.03 -8.15 -13.74
CA ASN A 51 16.10 -8.59 -14.75
C ASN A 51 16.14 -10.12 -14.77
N GLN A 52 14.97 -10.75 -14.61
CA GLN A 52 14.79 -12.10 -15.12
C GLN A 52 14.84 -11.99 -16.64
N ASP A 53 16.04 -11.86 -17.18
CA ASP A 53 16.28 -11.93 -18.60
C ASP A 53 15.94 -13.35 -19.06
N SER A 54 14.89 -13.39 -19.86
CA SER A 54 14.84 -14.12 -21.13
C SER A 54 15.53 -15.48 -21.13
N SER A 55 14.71 -16.53 -21.02
CA SER A 55 15.00 -17.75 -21.78
C SER A 55 14.99 -17.39 -23.27
N SER A 56 16.15 -16.99 -23.78
CA SER A 56 16.46 -16.98 -25.20
C SER A 56 16.52 -18.43 -25.66
N ASP A 57 15.38 -18.96 -26.09
CA ASP A 57 15.40 -20.07 -27.03
C ASP A 57 15.86 -19.52 -28.38
N SER A 58 17.05 -19.97 -28.76
CA SER A 58 17.65 -19.81 -30.07
C SER A 58 16.84 -20.51 -31.15
N GLU A 59 17.03 -19.99 -32.37
CA GLU A 59 16.70 -20.56 -33.69
C GLU A 59 15.30 -20.23 -34.24
N ASN A 60 15.24 -19.21 -35.10
CA ASN A 60 14.88 -19.50 -36.49
C ASN A 60 15.39 -18.40 -37.45
N ASP A 61 16.19 -18.86 -38.41
CA ASP A 61 16.58 -18.14 -39.63
C ASP A 61 15.35 -17.85 -40.50
N GLY A 62 15.37 -16.69 -41.18
CA GLY A 62 14.40 -16.38 -42.22
C GLY A 62 14.52 -14.95 -42.73
N ASP A 63 15.34 -14.77 -43.77
CA ASP A 63 15.38 -13.63 -44.71
C ASP A 63 14.01 -12.98 -44.93
N THR A 64 13.94 -11.63 -44.89
CA THR A 64 13.20 -10.85 -45.91
C THR A 64 13.69 -9.39 -45.95
N ASP A 65 13.71 -8.87 -47.17
CA ASP A 65 14.31 -7.65 -47.72
C ASP A 65 13.89 -6.28 -47.17
N MET A 66 14.75 -5.32 -47.53
CA MET A 66 14.62 -3.86 -47.54
C MET A 66 13.21 -3.31 -47.76
N GLU A 67 12.86 -2.25 -47.03
CA GLU A 67 12.45 -0.99 -47.66
C GLU A 67 12.71 0.21 -46.75
N GLU A 68 13.24 1.24 -47.39
CA GLU A 68 13.69 2.53 -46.91
C GLU A 68 12.48 3.47 -46.76
N SER A 69 12.32 4.11 -45.61
CA SER A 69 11.52 5.35 -45.53
C SER A 69 12.12 6.30 -44.49
N GLU A 70 12.46 7.47 -45.00
CA GLU A 70 12.94 8.64 -44.27
C GLU A 70 11.76 9.29 -43.54
N GLU A 71 11.90 9.55 -42.24
CA GLU A 71 11.11 10.57 -41.54
C GLU A 71 12.03 11.40 -40.63
N GLU A 72 11.85 12.73 -40.73
CA GLU A 72 12.64 13.80 -40.14
C GLU A 72 12.49 13.89 -38.59
N PRO A 73 13.42 14.59 -37.88
CA PRO A 73 13.43 14.65 -36.43
C PRO A 73 12.59 15.82 -35.92
N ASP A 74 11.51 15.52 -35.20
CA ASP A 74 10.75 16.53 -34.45
C ASP A 74 11.17 16.61 -32.97
N GLU A 75 11.09 17.84 -32.48
CA GLU A 75 11.84 18.48 -31.41
C GLU A 75 11.57 18.01 -29.97
N GLU A 76 12.58 18.26 -29.12
CA GLU A 76 12.58 18.11 -27.67
C GLU A 76 11.45 18.91 -26.96
N GLU A 77 10.51 18.23 -26.30
CA GLU A 77 9.75 18.80 -25.18
C GLU A 77 10.18 18.16 -23.85
N LYS A 78 11.02 18.89 -23.10
CA LYS A 78 11.30 18.65 -21.68
C LYS A 78 10.01 18.81 -20.87
N LYS A 79 9.37 17.71 -20.50
CA LYS A 79 8.38 17.67 -19.41
C LYS A 79 9.03 17.07 -18.18
N GLY A 80 9.23 17.92 -17.16
CA GLY A 80 9.80 17.55 -15.87
C GLY A 80 9.00 16.45 -15.17
N PRO A 81 9.59 15.80 -14.14
CA PRO A 81 8.92 14.73 -13.42
C PRO A 81 7.67 15.28 -12.73
N ASN A 82 6.50 14.91 -13.26
CA ASN A 82 5.22 15.03 -12.58
C ASN A 82 5.25 14.12 -11.35
N THR A 83 5.74 14.61 -10.21
CA THR A 83 5.43 14.04 -8.89
C THR A 83 3.97 14.33 -8.58
N ARG A 84 3.11 13.50 -9.17
CA ARG A 84 1.70 13.44 -8.82
C ARG A 84 1.60 12.60 -7.55
N LEU A 85 1.70 13.26 -6.40
CA LEU A 85 1.19 12.73 -5.15
C LEU A 85 -0.28 12.35 -5.37
N GLY A 86 -0.52 11.07 -5.19
CA GLY A 86 -1.77 10.45 -5.51
C GLY A 86 -1.66 9.02 -5.04
N PHE A 87 -2.08 8.79 -3.80
CA PHE A 87 -2.86 7.59 -3.55
C PHE A 87 -3.81 7.46 -4.73
N ARG A 88 -3.64 6.42 -5.53
CA ARG A 88 -4.62 6.08 -6.54
C ARG A 88 -5.91 5.78 -5.78
N GLU A 89 -6.74 6.80 -5.59
CA GLU A 89 -8.16 6.62 -5.75
C GLU A 89 -8.30 5.89 -7.08
N ALA A 90 -8.71 4.62 -7.01
CA ALA A 90 -9.10 3.87 -8.16
C ALA A 90 -10.23 4.64 -8.82
N LYS A 91 -9.89 5.53 -9.77
CA LYS A 91 -10.85 6.04 -10.73
C LYS A 91 -11.33 4.82 -11.46
N ILE A 92 -12.57 4.43 -11.17
CA ILE A 92 -13.34 3.42 -11.86
C ILE A 92 -13.45 3.89 -13.31
N ASN A 93 -12.44 3.53 -14.11
CA ASN A 93 -12.52 3.65 -15.54
C ASN A 93 -13.24 2.38 -15.98
N ALA A 94 -14.57 2.47 -16.05
CA ALA A 94 -15.42 1.46 -16.65
C ALA A 94 -15.11 1.36 -18.15
N LYS A 95 -13.98 0.72 -18.48
CA LYS A 95 -13.77 0.08 -19.77
C LYS A 95 -13.83 -1.41 -19.50
N ALA A 96 -14.90 -2.00 -20.01
CA ALA A 96 -15.18 -3.42 -19.97
C ALA A 96 -14.02 -4.20 -20.61
N ASN A 97 -13.06 -4.59 -19.79
CA ASN A 97 -12.16 -5.69 -20.09
C ASN A 97 -12.68 -6.88 -19.30
N GLU A 98 -13.17 -7.89 -20.03
CA GLU A 98 -13.65 -9.17 -19.53
C GLU A 98 -12.67 -9.77 -18.50
N HIS A 99 -12.91 -9.52 -17.22
CA HIS A 99 -12.16 -10.13 -16.13
C HIS A 99 -12.74 -11.53 -15.90
N LYS A 100 -12.02 -12.54 -16.35
CA LYS A 100 -12.28 -13.92 -15.90
C LYS A 100 -12.09 -13.96 -14.38
N PRO A 101 -13.02 -14.55 -13.61
CA PRO A 101 -12.83 -14.75 -12.18
C PRO A 101 -11.60 -15.65 -11.98
N ARG A 102 -10.54 -15.09 -11.39
CA ARG A 102 -9.39 -15.89 -10.94
C ARG A 102 -9.85 -16.70 -9.73
N THR A 103 -9.87 -18.02 -9.89
CA THR A 103 -9.91 -18.95 -8.77
C THR A 103 -8.74 -18.66 -7.83
N LEU A 104 -9.02 -18.37 -6.56
CA LEU A 104 -8.03 -18.31 -5.48
C LEU A 104 -7.32 -19.68 -5.37
N GLY A 105 -6.21 -19.81 -6.09
CA GLY A 105 -5.34 -20.99 -6.05
C GLY A 105 -4.18 -20.78 -5.08
N ARG A 106 -3.59 -21.90 -4.65
CA ARG A 106 -2.37 -22.09 -3.83
C ARG A 106 -1.16 -21.18 -4.15
N GLU A 107 -1.19 -20.39 -5.22
CA GLU A 107 -0.07 -19.57 -5.70
C GLU A 107 0.14 -18.28 -4.90
N LEU A 108 -0.83 -17.84 -4.07
CA LEU A 108 -0.70 -16.66 -3.20
C LEU A 108 0.18 -16.90 -1.96
N PHE A 109 0.54 -18.15 -1.65
CA PHE A 109 1.29 -18.54 -0.44
C PHE A 109 2.74 -18.93 -0.74
N LYS A 110 3.41 -18.18 -1.63
CA LYS A 110 4.88 -18.30 -1.77
C LYS A 110 5.58 -17.63 -0.58
N ASP A 111 6.81 -18.09 -0.30
CA ASP A 111 7.64 -17.75 0.85
C ASP A 111 7.48 -16.32 1.42
N PRO A 112 7.57 -16.14 2.75
CA PRO A 112 7.47 -14.82 3.39
C PRO A 112 8.54 -13.83 2.91
N MET A 113 9.63 -14.31 2.31
CA MET A 113 10.54 -13.50 1.52
C MET A 113 10.29 -13.72 0.03
N ASP A 114 9.55 -12.80 -0.57
CA ASP A 114 9.41 -12.71 -2.02
C ASP A 114 10.75 -12.21 -2.59
N GLN A 115 11.53 -13.10 -3.20
CA GLN A 115 12.85 -12.76 -3.77
C GLN A 115 12.76 -11.74 -4.91
N SER A 116 11.56 -11.50 -5.45
CA SER A 116 11.33 -10.43 -6.44
C SER A 116 11.26 -9.03 -5.82
N ARG A 117 11.13 -8.93 -4.49
CA ARG A 117 10.99 -7.67 -3.77
C ARG A 117 12.33 -7.19 -3.20
N GLY A 118 12.51 -5.87 -3.23
CA GLY A 118 13.66 -5.22 -2.61
C GLY A 118 13.67 -5.40 -1.08
N PHE A 119 14.85 -5.23 -0.47
CA PHE A 119 15.03 -5.40 0.98
C PHE A 119 14.02 -4.59 1.82
N ILE A 120 13.83 -3.31 1.48
CA ILE A 120 12.89 -2.42 2.20
C ILE A 120 11.45 -2.91 2.09
N GLN A 121 11.06 -3.43 0.92
CA GLN A 121 9.71 -3.96 0.72
C GLN A 121 9.48 -5.20 1.59
N ASN A 122 10.43 -6.15 1.61
CA ASN A 122 10.32 -7.33 2.46
C ASN A 122 10.36 -6.99 3.96
N LEU A 123 11.10 -5.95 4.34
CA LEU A 123 11.23 -5.56 5.73
C LEU A 123 10.01 -4.82 6.27
N PHE A 124 9.36 -3.96 5.48
CA PHE A 124 8.32 -3.05 5.99
C PHE A 124 6.94 -3.20 5.34
N PHE A 125 6.80 -3.96 4.25
CA PHE A 125 5.54 -4.09 3.52
C PHE A 125 5.03 -5.53 3.52
N GLY A 126 3.84 -5.73 4.05
CA GLY A 126 3.10 -7.00 3.95
C GLY A 126 2.17 -7.01 2.75
N LYS A 127 1.59 -8.18 2.45
CA LYS A 127 0.55 -8.34 1.43
C LYS A 127 -0.81 -8.54 2.09
N LYS A 128 -1.85 -7.94 1.53
CA LYS A 128 -3.24 -8.15 1.92
C LYS A 128 -4.15 -8.30 0.71
N ILE A 129 -5.24 -9.03 0.89
CA ILE A 129 -6.35 -9.08 -0.06
C ILE A 129 -7.54 -8.34 0.50
N GLU A 130 -8.26 -7.67 -0.39
CA GLU A 130 -9.51 -7.01 -0.07
C GLU A 130 -10.62 -7.59 -0.95
N ILE A 131 -11.65 -8.14 -0.30
CA ILE A 131 -12.80 -8.76 -0.94
C ILE A 131 -13.99 -7.84 -0.72
N THR A 132 -14.58 -7.36 -1.80
CA THR A 132 -15.79 -6.53 -1.75
C THR A 132 -16.98 -7.32 -2.26
N GLU A 133 -17.95 -7.56 -1.37
CA GLU A 133 -19.16 -8.35 -1.61
C GLU A 133 -20.38 -7.42 -1.69
N GLN A 134 -21.22 -7.60 -2.72
CA GLN A 134 -22.51 -6.91 -2.86
C GLN A 134 -23.68 -7.88 -2.63
N GLY A 135 -24.16 -7.97 -1.38
CA GLY A 135 -25.28 -8.83 -1.02
C GLY A 135 -25.07 -10.31 -1.40
N SER A 136 -26.10 -10.97 -1.93
CA SER A 136 -26.10 -12.42 -2.22
C SER A 136 -25.52 -12.82 -3.58
N ARG A 137 -24.90 -11.90 -4.34
CA ARG A 137 -24.36 -12.19 -5.68
C ARG A 137 -22.86 -12.49 -5.61
N ARG A 138 -22.43 -13.50 -6.38
CA ARG A 138 -21.05 -14.01 -6.52
C ARG A 138 -20.08 -13.08 -7.27
N ASP A 139 -20.42 -11.81 -7.47
CA ASP A 139 -19.54 -10.87 -8.17
C ASP A 139 -18.61 -10.21 -7.15
N ASP A 140 -17.78 -11.03 -6.51
CA ASP A 140 -16.81 -10.58 -5.52
C ASP A 140 -15.64 -9.91 -6.26
N THR A 141 -15.37 -8.65 -5.91
CA THR A 141 -14.15 -7.97 -6.39
C THR A 141 -13.03 -8.29 -5.41
N ILE A 142 -11.93 -8.84 -5.93
CA ILE A 142 -10.75 -9.19 -5.15
C ILE A 142 -9.60 -8.29 -5.60
N GLU A 143 -9.04 -7.54 -4.65
CA GLU A 143 -7.90 -6.66 -4.85
C GLU A 143 -6.72 -7.15 -4.01
N ASP A 144 -5.55 -7.32 -4.63
CA ASP A 144 -4.29 -7.60 -3.94
C ASP A 144 -3.50 -6.30 -3.80
N SER A 145 -2.99 -6.02 -2.61
CA SER A 145 -2.27 -4.79 -2.32
C SER A 145 -1.20 -4.97 -1.24
N ASP A 146 -0.16 -4.16 -1.34
CA ASP A 146 0.82 -4.01 -0.28
C ASP A 146 0.32 -3.07 0.81
N PHE A 147 0.72 -3.33 2.05
CA PHE A 147 0.47 -2.43 3.16
C PHE A 147 1.75 -2.22 3.98
N PHE A 148 2.00 -0.96 4.37
CA PHE A 148 3.09 -0.59 5.28
C PHE A 148 2.69 -0.74 6.75
N GLN A 149 1.44 -0.37 7.05
CA GLN A 149 0.90 -0.36 8.41
C GLN A 149 -0.57 -0.74 8.40
N LEU A 150 -1.05 -1.27 9.51
CA LEU A 150 -2.48 -1.51 9.72
C LEU A 150 -3.08 -0.41 10.58
N PHE A 151 -4.14 0.20 10.05
CA PHE A 151 -4.91 1.21 10.75
C PHE A 151 -5.95 0.53 11.65
N LEU A 152 -5.89 0.81 12.95
CA LEU A 152 -6.78 0.24 13.95
C LEU A 152 -7.73 1.30 14.50
N SER A 153 -9.04 1.11 14.28
CA SER A 153 -10.07 1.99 14.82
C SER A 153 -10.36 1.69 16.29
N LEU A 154 -10.44 2.74 17.11
CA LEU A 154 -10.64 2.65 18.55
C LEU A 154 -12.06 3.08 18.95
N ASN A 155 -13.04 2.22 18.69
CA ASN A 155 -14.45 2.56 18.95
C ASN A 155 -14.88 2.22 20.39
N SER A 156 -14.10 1.43 21.13
CA SER A 156 -14.38 1.00 22.50
C SER A 156 -13.09 0.61 23.21
N GLU A 157 -13.16 0.44 24.54
CA GLU A 157 -12.12 -0.29 25.27
C GLU A 157 -11.96 -1.69 24.65
N GLY A 158 -10.71 -2.16 24.56
CA GLY A 158 -10.37 -3.42 23.92
C GLY A 158 -8.86 -3.59 23.80
N ASN A 159 -8.46 -4.81 23.42
CA ASN A 159 -7.05 -5.12 23.18
C ASN A 159 -6.69 -5.00 21.69
N LEU A 160 -5.41 -5.21 21.37
CA LEU A 160 -4.91 -5.20 20.00
C LEU A 160 -5.65 -6.18 19.07
N TYR A 161 -5.93 -7.40 19.52
CA TYR A 161 -6.62 -8.41 18.73
C TYR A 161 -8.05 -7.98 18.38
N ASP A 162 -8.80 -7.47 19.36
CA ASP A 162 -10.17 -6.99 19.13
C ASP A 162 -10.19 -5.83 18.13
N ALA A 163 -9.21 -4.92 18.21
CA ALA A 163 -9.10 -3.80 17.29
C ALA A 163 -8.72 -4.26 15.87
N TRP A 164 -7.77 -5.21 15.77
CA TRP A 164 -7.37 -5.79 14.50
C TRP A 164 -8.49 -6.61 13.86
N GLU A 165 -9.22 -7.42 14.63
CA GLU A 165 -10.37 -8.16 14.13
C GLU A 165 -11.46 -7.26 13.55
N ARG A 166 -11.74 -6.14 14.21
CA ARG A 166 -12.69 -5.14 13.72
C ARG A 166 -12.21 -4.46 12.44
N SER A 167 -10.90 -4.27 12.27
CA SER A 167 -10.34 -3.65 11.06
C SER A 167 -10.52 -4.51 9.79
N PHE A 168 -10.78 -5.82 9.94
CA PHE A 168 -11.03 -6.69 8.79
C PHE A 168 -12.34 -6.43 8.08
N TYR A 169 -13.33 -5.86 8.77
CA TYR A 169 -14.68 -5.76 8.22
C TYR A 169 -15.18 -4.34 8.26
N TYR A 170 -15.55 -3.83 7.08
CA TYR A 170 -16.12 -2.51 6.93
C TYR A 170 -17.31 -2.54 5.97
N LYS A 171 -18.36 -1.80 6.35
CA LYS A 171 -19.57 -1.62 5.55
C LYS A 171 -19.60 -0.23 4.98
N PHE A 172 -19.95 -0.10 3.71
CA PHE A 172 -20.12 1.20 3.08
C PHE A 172 -21.25 1.21 2.06
N MET A 173 -21.72 2.41 1.76
CA MET A 173 -22.67 2.65 0.68
C MET A 173 -21.90 3.05 -0.56
N GLY A 174 -22.07 2.31 -1.66
CA GLY A 174 -21.51 2.70 -2.95
C GLY A 174 -22.29 3.85 -3.58
N ASP A 175 -21.73 4.46 -4.62
CA ASP A 175 -22.37 5.52 -5.40
C ASP A 175 -23.70 5.07 -6.03
N ASP A 176 -23.84 3.76 -6.26
CA ASP A 176 -25.07 3.12 -6.73
C ASP A 176 -26.15 2.97 -5.64
N LYS A 177 -25.90 3.54 -4.46
CA LYS A 177 -26.74 3.47 -3.25
C LYS A 177 -27.00 2.04 -2.77
N LYS A 178 -26.14 1.09 -3.10
CA LYS A 178 -26.17 -0.26 -2.52
C LYS A 178 -25.18 -0.38 -1.38
N GLU A 179 -25.51 -1.25 -0.43
CA GLU A 179 -24.62 -1.60 0.68
C GLU A 179 -23.60 -2.64 0.20
N TYR A 180 -22.34 -2.38 0.52
CA TYR A 180 -21.22 -3.26 0.24
C TYR A 180 -20.54 -3.67 1.54
N ASN A 181 -20.07 -4.91 1.55
CA ASN A 181 -19.25 -5.45 2.62
C ASN A 181 -17.82 -5.58 2.09
N LYS A 182 -16.86 -4.89 2.73
CA LYS A 182 -15.44 -5.05 2.43
C LYS A 182 -14.79 -5.87 3.54
N ARG A 183 -14.08 -6.91 3.14
CA ARG A 183 -13.26 -7.75 4.01
C ARG A 183 -11.80 -7.60 3.62
N SER A 184 -10.95 -7.23 4.56
CA SER A 184 -9.50 -7.17 4.36
C SER A 184 -8.85 -8.34 5.08
N TYR A 185 -7.94 -9.07 4.43
CA TYR A 185 -7.20 -10.15 5.06
C TYR A 185 -5.71 -10.02 4.77
N VAL A 186 -4.89 -10.20 5.81
CA VAL A 186 -3.43 -10.22 5.67
C VAL A 186 -3.01 -11.57 5.12
N LEU A 187 -2.31 -11.55 3.99
CA LEU A 187 -1.72 -12.74 3.37
C LEU A 187 -0.33 -13.03 3.94
N SER A 188 0.50 -11.99 4.03
CA SER A 188 1.87 -12.10 4.54
C SER A 188 2.23 -10.89 5.39
N LEU A 189 3.05 -11.12 6.41
CA LEU A 189 3.53 -10.09 7.31
C LEU A 189 4.91 -9.58 6.85
N PRO A 190 5.19 -8.28 7.01
CA PRO A 190 6.54 -7.76 6.87
C PRO A 190 7.43 -8.22 8.03
N GLY A 191 8.75 -8.09 7.87
CA GLY A 191 9.70 -8.33 8.96
C GLY A 191 9.54 -7.36 10.14
N ILE A 192 9.13 -6.12 9.87
CA ILE A 192 8.76 -5.09 10.83
C ILE A 192 7.31 -4.73 10.57
N PHE A 193 6.45 -5.07 11.53
CA PHE A 193 5.02 -4.90 11.41
C PHE A 193 4.52 -3.75 12.27
N THR A 194 3.87 -2.77 11.63
CA THR A 194 3.48 -1.50 12.25
C THR A 194 1.96 -1.40 12.36
N PHE A 195 1.48 -0.98 13.54
CA PHE A 195 0.09 -0.62 13.78
C PHE A 195 -0.03 0.89 13.96
N GLN A 196 -0.95 1.53 13.23
CA GLN A 196 -1.35 2.91 13.48
C GLN A 196 -2.69 2.94 14.20
N LEU A 197 -2.68 3.44 15.43
CA LEU A 197 -3.90 3.60 16.22
C LEU A 197 -4.63 4.88 15.81
N MET A 198 -5.82 4.74 15.23
CA MET A 198 -6.65 5.87 14.81
C MET A 198 -7.33 6.49 16.03
N ARG A 199 -6.63 7.43 16.67
CA ARG A 199 -7.07 8.14 17.88
C ARG A 199 -7.76 9.47 17.61
N VAL A 200 -8.17 9.76 16.38
CA VAL A 200 -8.86 11.01 16.07
C VAL A 200 -10.15 10.69 15.34
N THR A 201 -11.25 11.29 15.78
CA THR A 201 -12.58 11.18 15.16
C THR A 201 -13.17 12.55 14.97
N TYR A 202 -13.96 12.72 13.91
CA TYR A 202 -14.70 13.95 13.67
C TYR A 202 -16.00 13.97 14.47
N ASP A 203 -16.16 14.99 15.32
CA ASP A 203 -17.41 15.25 16.03
C ASP A 203 -18.31 16.13 15.15
N LEU A 204 -19.35 15.53 14.57
CA LEU A 204 -20.29 16.23 13.69
C LEU A 204 -21.14 17.27 14.42
N GLU A 205 -21.37 17.10 15.72
CA GLU A 205 -22.19 18.04 16.51
C GLU A 205 -21.41 19.33 16.79
N HIS A 206 -20.12 19.18 17.10
CA HIS A 206 -19.25 20.29 17.46
C HIS A 206 -18.37 20.77 16.30
N ASN A 207 -18.46 20.12 15.15
CA ASN A 207 -17.71 20.41 13.93
C ASN A 207 -16.19 20.49 14.18
N CYS A 208 -15.65 19.56 14.97
CA CYS A 208 -14.26 19.57 15.41
C CYS A 208 -13.65 18.17 15.47
N LEU A 209 -12.32 18.10 15.43
CA LEU A 209 -11.57 16.85 15.63
C LEU A 209 -11.43 16.59 17.12
N LYS A 210 -11.82 15.38 17.54
CA LYS A 210 -11.74 14.92 18.92
C LYS A 210 -10.79 13.74 19.03
N LYS A 211 -9.87 13.84 19.99
CA LYS A 211 -8.95 12.74 20.32
C LYS A 211 -9.66 11.67 21.16
N ILE A 212 -9.48 10.42 20.80
CA ILE A 212 -9.95 9.25 21.53
C ILE A 212 -8.93 8.91 22.63
N HIS A 213 -9.35 9.08 23.88
CA HIS A 213 -8.55 8.81 25.07
C HIS A 213 -8.78 7.44 25.68
N THR A 214 -9.61 6.61 25.03
CA THR A 214 -9.91 5.25 25.48
C THR A 214 -8.64 4.44 25.66
N LYS A 215 -8.56 3.71 26.77
CA LYS A 215 -7.45 2.81 27.08
C LYS A 215 -7.42 1.68 26.04
N MET A 216 -6.22 1.36 25.58
CA MET A 216 -5.98 0.21 24.71
C MET A 216 -4.76 -0.52 25.26
N ASP A 217 -4.96 -1.79 25.56
CA ASP A 217 -3.91 -2.66 26.04
C ASP A 217 -3.35 -3.48 24.87
N PHE A 218 -2.04 -3.65 24.83
CA PHE A 218 -1.35 -4.50 23.87
C PHE A 218 -0.26 -5.29 24.58
N GLU A 219 -0.07 -6.52 24.11
CA GLU A 219 0.92 -7.46 24.67
C GLU A 219 2.32 -7.12 24.14
N GLU A 220 3.36 -7.46 24.90
CA GLU A 220 4.74 -7.34 24.43
C GLU A 220 5.06 -8.33 23.30
N GLU A 221 4.42 -9.49 23.33
CA GLU A 221 4.52 -10.52 22.30
C GLU A 221 3.15 -10.73 21.66
N ILE A 222 3.11 -10.70 20.33
CA ILE A 222 1.89 -10.90 19.56
C ILE A 222 2.03 -12.13 18.67
N PHE A 223 1.01 -12.97 18.69
CA PHE A 223 0.86 -14.11 17.78
C PHE A 223 -0.06 -13.71 16.64
N ALA A 224 0.53 -13.32 15.50
CA ALA A 224 -0.22 -12.83 14.34
C ALA A 224 -0.89 -13.94 13.52
N ASP A 225 -0.44 -15.19 13.65
CA ASP A 225 -0.93 -16.33 12.86
C ASP A 225 -2.45 -16.45 12.87
N ARG A 226 -3.08 -16.23 14.03
CA ARG A 226 -4.54 -16.32 14.22
C ARG A 226 -5.34 -15.40 13.31
N LEU A 227 -4.70 -14.37 12.75
CA LEU A 227 -5.35 -13.34 11.96
C LEU A 227 -4.95 -13.34 10.48
N LEU A 228 -4.03 -14.23 10.09
CA LEU A 228 -3.65 -14.44 8.70
C LEU A 228 -4.76 -15.17 7.93
N TYR A 229 -4.90 -14.82 6.65
CA TYR A 229 -5.89 -15.42 5.77
C TYR A 229 -5.82 -16.95 5.72
N GLN A 230 -4.60 -17.51 5.74
CA GLN A 230 -4.38 -18.96 5.69
C GLN A 230 -4.96 -19.74 6.88
N ASN A 231 -5.23 -19.05 7.99
CA ASN A 231 -5.71 -19.66 9.24
C ASN A 231 -7.21 -19.35 9.50
N ARG A 232 -7.92 -18.81 8.50
CA ARG A 232 -9.37 -18.56 8.53
C ARG A 232 -10.12 -19.57 7.66
#